data_AF-A0AAP6WP69-F1
#
_entry.id   AF-A0AAP6WP69-F1
#
_cell.length_a   1.000
_cell.length_b   1.000
_cell.length_c   1.000
_cell.angle_alpha   90.00
_cell.angle_beta   90.00
_cell.angle_gamma   90.00
#
_symmetry.space_group_name_H-M   'P 1'
#
loop_
_entity.id
_entity.type
_entity.pdbx_description
1 polymer ?
#
loop_
_entity_poly.entity_id
_entity_poly.type
_entity_poly.pdbx_seq_one_letter_code
_entity_poly.pdbx_strand_id
1 'polypeptide(L)' 'MEKNKEFLRVRDIFRECADIMDKVIDLEKREEKGEDVTPETERLMGRYMMLLMELNSLTNN' A
#
# COMPACT_ATOMS: atom_id res chain seq x y z
N MET A 1 -20.94 -14.75 -10.37
CA MET A 1 -21.09 -13.69 -9.34
C MET A 1 -19.78 -13.40 -8.58
N GLU A 2 -18.74 -14.23 -8.77
CA GLU A 2 -17.44 -14.17 -8.07
C GLU A 2 -16.44 -13.17 -8.67
N LYS A 3 -16.37 -13.06 -10.02
CA LYS A 3 -15.53 -12.07 -10.73
C LYS A 3 -15.73 -10.61 -10.28
N ASN A 4 -16.96 -10.25 -9.92
CA ASN A 4 -17.24 -8.89 -9.43
C ASN A 4 -16.60 -8.65 -8.05
N LYS A 5 -16.49 -9.68 -7.20
CA LYS A 5 -15.86 -9.57 -5.88
C LYS A 5 -14.34 -9.44 -6.00
N GLU A 6 -13.72 -10.19 -6.91
CA GLU A 6 -12.28 -10.08 -7.18
C GLU A 6 -11.92 -8.70 -7.73
N PHE A 7 -12.70 -8.20 -8.69
CA PHE A 7 -12.47 -6.86 -9.24
C PHE A 7 -12.68 -5.75 -8.21
N LEU A 8 -13.66 -5.92 -7.31
CA LEU A 8 -13.83 -5.02 -6.15
C LEU A 8 -12.60 -5.06 -5.23
N ARG A 9 -12.04 -6.25 -4.96
CA ARG A 9 -10.84 -6.36 -4.13
C ARG A 9 -9.61 -5.75 -4.80
N VAL A 10 -9.42 -5.96 -6.10
CA VAL A 10 -8.35 -5.31 -6.89
C VAL A 10 -8.44 -3.78 -6.78
N ARG A 11 -9.64 -3.23 -6.96
CA ARG A 11 -9.89 -1.79 -6.78
C ARG A 11 -9.53 -1.32 -5.37
N ASP A 12 -9.91 -2.08 -4.35
CA ASP A 12 -9.63 -1.71 -2.95
C ASP A 12 -8.14 -1.80 -2.63
N ILE A 13 -7.41 -2.79 -3.17
CA ILE A 13 -5.94 -2.87 -3.11
C ILE A 13 -5.30 -1.62 -3.72
N PHE A 14 -5.75 -1.18 -4.92
CA PHE A 14 -5.20 0.02 -5.54
C PHE A 14 -5.43 1.28 -4.70
N ARG A 15 -6.57 1.40 -4.01
CA ARG A 15 -6.84 2.50 -3.08
C ARG A 15 -5.92 2.45 -1.87
N GLU A 16 -5.77 1.28 -1.26
CA GLU A 16 -4.85 1.10 -0.13
C GLU A 16 -3.40 1.42 -0.52
N CYS A 17 -2.97 1.05 -1.73
CA CYS A 17 -1.67 1.40 -2.28
C CYS A 17 -1.49 2.92 -2.43
N ALA A 18 -2.51 3.62 -2.97
CA ALA A 18 -2.48 5.08 -3.09
C ALA A 18 -2.39 5.76 -1.72
N ASP A 19 -3.19 5.32 -0.75
CA ASP A 19 -3.16 5.83 0.63
C ASP A 19 -1.78 5.64 1.30
N ILE A 20 -1.08 4.53 0.97
CA ILE A 20 0.27 4.30 1.45
C ILE A 20 1.27 5.26 0.80
N MET A 21 1.17 5.49 -0.51
CA MET A 21 2.04 6.44 -1.22
C MET A 21 1.92 7.85 -0.64
N ASP A 22 0.69 8.31 -0.39
CA ASP A 22 0.45 9.62 0.23
C ASP A 22 1.07 9.72 1.63
N LYS A 23 0.96 8.67 2.44
CA LYS A 23 1.58 8.62 3.77
C LYS A 23 3.10 8.64 3.70
N VAL A 24 3.71 7.95 2.73
CA VAL A 24 5.17 7.97 2.54
C VAL A 24 5.64 9.38 2.18
N ILE A 25 4.93 10.08 1.28
CA ILE A 25 5.23 11.49 0.94
C ILE A 25 5.15 12.40 2.17
N ASP A 26 4.19 12.16 3.07
CA ASP A 26 4.09 12.92 4.31
C ASP A 26 5.18 12.59 5.32
N LEU A 27 5.68 11.33 5.34
CA LEU A 27 6.84 10.94 6.14
C LEU A 27 8.12 11.60 5.63
N GLU A 28 8.32 11.73 4.32
CA GLU A 28 9.47 12.45 3.75
C GLU A 28 9.52 13.90 4.25
N LYS A 29 8.38 14.60 4.28
CA LYS A 29 8.30 15.98 4.82
C LYS A 29 8.60 16.06 6.33
N ARG A 30 8.39 14.98 7.07
CA ARG A 30 8.70 14.91 8.52
C ARG A 30 10.18 14.58 8.74
N GLU A 31 10.73 13.68 7.92
CA GLU A 31 12.16 13.38 7.88
C GLU A 31 13.00 14.63 7.56
N GLU A 32 12.56 15.44 6.60
CA GLU A 32 13.18 16.74 6.26
C GLU A 32 13.22 17.72 7.46
N LYS A 33 12.32 17.55 8.44
CA LYS A 33 12.28 18.33 9.68
C LYS A 33 13.13 17.72 10.81
N GLY A 34 13.80 16.59 10.54
CA GLY A 34 14.65 15.88 11.48
C GLY A 34 13.93 14.86 12.38
N GLU A 35 12.69 14.49 12.05
CA GLU A 35 12.00 13.39 12.74
C GLU A 35 12.51 12.03 12.25
N ASP A 36 12.80 11.09 13.16
CA ASP A 36 13.07 9.69 12.79
C ASP A 36 11.75 9.00 12.41
N VAL A 37 11.54 8.83 11.11
CA VAL A 37 10.36 8.18 10.53
C VAL A 37 10.64 6.73 10.07
N THR A 38 11.86 6.22 10.25
CA THR A 38 12.28 4.90 9.76
C THR A 38 11.30 3.78 10.12
N PRO A 39 10.84 3.66 11.39
CA PRO A 39 9.93 2.58 11.77
C PRO A 39 8.54 2.68 11.13
N GLU A 40 8.10 3.89 10.80
CA GLU A 40 6.80 4.14 10.15
C GLU A 40 6.90 3.83 8.66
N THR A 41 7.99 4.24 8.02
CA THR A 41 8.30 3.94 6.62
C THR A 41 8.41 2.43 6.38
N GLU A 42 9.18 1.70 7.21
CA GLU A 42 9.33 0.25 7.07
C GLU A 42 7.98 -0.49 7.19
N ARG A 43 7.13 -0.06 8.12
CA ARG A 43 5.79 -0.63 8.31
C ARG A 43 4.90 -0.42 7.09
N LEU A 44 4.90 0.79 6.53
CA LEU A 44 4.13 1.11 5.33
C LEU A 44 4.63 0.33 4.11
N MET A 45 5.94 0.25 3.92
CA MET A 45 6.55 -0.51 2.82
C MET A 45 6.29 -2.01 2.94
N GLY A 46 6.32 -2.57 4.15
CA GLY A 46 5.91 -3.95 4.41
C GLY A 46 4.45 -4.21 4.02
N ARG A 47 3.54 -3.30 4.38
CA ARG A 47 2.13 -3.39 3.99
C ARG A 47 1.96 -3.26 2.47
N TYR A 48 2.68 -2.34 1.84
CA TYR A 48 2.66 -2.16 0.39
C TYR A 48 3.07 -3.44 -0.34
N MET A 49 4.15 -4.10 0.09
CA MET A 49 4.59 -5.38 -0.50
C MET A 49 3.52 -6.47 -0.37
N MET A 50 2.88 -6.61 0.80
CA MET A 50 1.81 -7.58 1.00
C MET A 50 0.62 -7.36 0.05
N LEU A 51 0.24 -6.09 -0.18
CA LEU A 51 -0.83 -5.73 -1.11
C LEU A 51 -0.49 -6.08 -2.56
N LEU A 52 0.76 -5.90 -2.98
CA LEU A 52 1.21 -6.30 -4.32
C LEU A 52 1.25 -7.83 -4.49
N MET A 53 1.64 -8.57 -3.45
CA MET A 53 1.57 -10.03 -3.46
C MET A 53 0.13 -10.53 -3.57
N GLU A 54 -0.80 -9.91 -2.83
CA GLU A 54 -2.23 -10.20 -2.93
C GLU A 54 -2.76 -9.91 -4.34
N LEU A 55 -2.41 -8.75 -4.91
CA LEU A 55 -2.79 -8.39 -6.28
C LEU A 55 -2.33 -9.44 -7.29
N ASN A 56 -1.06 -9.85 -7.20
CA ASN A 56 -0.49 -10.88 -8.07
C ASN A 56 -1.22 -12.23 -7.91
N SER A 57 -1.69 -12.57 -6.71
CA SER A 57 -2.47 -13.79 -6.48
C SER A 57 -3.87 -13.73 -7.13
N LEU A 58 -4.48 -12.54 -7.16
CA LEU A 58 -5.80 -12.32 -7.76
C LEU A 58 -5.76 -12.27 -9.29
N THR A 59 -4.62 -11.91 -9.89
CA THR A 59 -4.46 -11.83 -11.35
C THR A 59 -4.01 -13.14 -12.01
N ASN A 60 -3.46 -14.08 -11.22
CA ASN A 60 -2.95 -15.37 -11.71
C ASN A 60 -3.89 -16.55 -11.44
N ASN A 61 -5.13 -16.28 -10.99
CA ASN A 61 -6.23 -17.24 -10.91
C ASN A 61 -7.18 -17.09 -12.10
#